data_AF-A0A0R2JD27-F1
#
_entry.id   AF-A0A0R2JD27-F1
#
_cell.length_a   1.000
_cell.length_b   1.000
_cell.length_c   1.000
_cell.angle_alpha   90.00
_cell.angle_beta   90.00
_cell.angle_gamma   90.00
#
_symmetry.space_group_name_H-M   'P 1'
#
loop_
_entity.id
_entity.type
_entity.pdbx_description
1 polymer ?
#
loop_
_entity_poly.entity_id
_entity_poly.type
_entity_poly.pdbx_seq_one_letter_code
_entity_poly.pdbx_strand_id
1 'polypeptide(L)'
;MDYQLKSAGREQRIMIAAFWIALASQIQLSALVPGFIIALSPLILPIFLYFNTDLNPIPLTLTVAVASPVFRGILMLVSQQSSPQQIWLYTWADMAFYIMYGLIYYWFYWRRGSWNNATFFVTIVLCDYGANLLEVSILNHWQVPNLDFFKIIFAVALLRTLASCLLAFGYHYFALLLRLERHEQQYYDFIMAAASVKNELYFMQKNVSELERIMKNAYLLNDELQVVNHATSNRALAIARDVHEVKKDYQNVMRGLAASFTMERVVTMRLTEIIRVVTEYARRVIFDRQLDVVIQEKIEGELVIVEHYAVVTILSNLIFNSMDALSQ
;
A
#
# COMPACT_ATOMS: atom_id res chain seq x y z
N MET A 1 5.21 -1.34 -6.25
CA MET A 1 4.99 -2.06 -7.52
C MET A 1 3.54 -2.48 -7.72
N ASP A 2 2.77 -2.75 -6.64
CA ASP A 2 1.34 -3.12 -6.71
C ASP A 2 0.41 -2.08 -7.38
N TYR A 3 0.67 -0.78 -7.22
CA TYR A 3 -0.21 0.27 -7.78
C TYR A 3 0.11 0.62 -9.24
N GLN A 4 1.37 0.54 -9.66
CA GLN A 4 1.77 0.95 -11.02
C GLN A 4 1.58 -0.15 -12.07
N LEU A 5 1.52 -1.43 -11.67
CA LEU A 5 1.16 -2.50 -12.61
C LEU A 5 -0.35 -2.62 -12.83
N LYS A 6 -1.20 -2.21 -11.86
CA LYS A 6 -2.66 -2.21 -12.01
C LYS A 6 -3.23 -1.05 -12.82
N SER A 7 -2.45 0.02 -13.07
CA SER A 7 -2.84 1.10 -13.99
C SER A 7 -2.58 0.77 -15.46
N ALA A 8 -1.77 -0.26 -15.73
CA ALA A 8 -1.50 -0.76 -17.07
C ALA A 8 -2.60 -1.72 -17.52
N GLY A 9 -2.95 -1.70 -18.80
CA GLY A 9 -3.92 -2.64 -19.39
C GLY A 9 -3.46 -4.10 -19.21
N ARG A 10 -4.40 -5.06 -19.19
CA ARG A 10 -4.09 -6.49 -19.02
C ARG A 10 -3.02 -6.99 -20.00
N GLU A 11 -3.10 -6.56 -21.25
CA GLU A 11 -2.12 -6.88 -22.31
C GLU A 11 -0.73 -6.33 -22.01
N GLN A 12 -0.63 -5.12 -21.46
CA GLN A 12 0.66 -4.51 -21.12
C GLN A 12 1.34 -5.26 -19.97
N ARG A 13 0.58 -5.68 -18.95
CA ARG A 13 1.11 -6.51 -17.85
C ARG A 13 1.64 -7.85 -18.37
N ILE A 14 0.92 -8.48 -19.30
CA ILE A 14 1.35 -9.73 -19.95
C ILE A 14 2.64 -9.52 -20.73
N MET A 15 2.75 -8.47 -21.55
CA MET A 15 3.97 -8.18 -22.32
C MET A 15 5.18 -7.91 -21.42
N ILE A 16 5.01 -7.11 -20.36
CA ILE A 16 6.08 -6.81 -19.40
C ILE A 16 6.54 -8.09 -18.71
N ALA A 17 5.60 -8.90 -18.22
CA ALA A 17 5.91 -10.17 -17.58
C ALA A 17 6.63 -11.11 -18.56
N ALA A 18 6.15 -11.24 -19.79
CA ALA A 18 6.74 -12.08 -20.81
C ALA A 18 8.19 -11.66 -21.14
N PHE A 19 8.46 -10.36 -21.24
CA PHE A 19 9.80 -9.84 -21.46
C PHE A 19 10.76 -10.21 -20.33
N TRP A 20 10.38 -9.95 -19.06
CA TRP A 20 11.25 -10.24 -17.92
C TRP A 20 11.46 -11.74 -17.69
N ILE A 21 10.42 -12.55 -17.89
CA ILE A 21 10.52 -14.01 -17.76
C ILE A 21 11.40 -14.58 -18.88
N ALA A 22 11.23 -14.13 -20.12
CA ALA A 22 12.06 -14.55 -21.24
C ALA A 22 13.53 -14.16 -21.08
N LEU A 23 13.80 -12.97 -20.53
CA LEU A 23 15.15 -12.52 -20.18
C LEU A 23 15.76 -13.38 -19.07
N ALA A 24 15.00 -13.68 -18.02
CA ALA A 24 15.45 -14.53 -16.92
C ALA A 24 15.70 -15.98 -17.34
N SER A 25 15.03 -16.45 -18.40
CA SER A 25 15.25 -17.77 -19.01
C SER A 25 16.69 -17.94 -19.55
N GLN A 26 17.35 -16.83 -19.89
CA GLN A 26 18.72 -16.84 -20.41
C GLN A 26 19.78 -16.98 -19.31
N ILE A 27 19.42 -16.71 -18.05
CA ILE A 27 20.33 -16.91 -16.92
C ILE A 27 20.31 -18.40 -16.58
N GLN A 28 21.32 -19.08 -17.09
CA GLN A 28 21.45 -20.53 -17.07
C GLN A 28 22.65 -20.92 -16.21
N LEU A 29 22.38 -21.50 -15.04
CA LEU A 29 23.42 -22.05 -14.17
C LEU A 29 23.64 -23.51 -14.53
N SER A 30 24.89 -23.93 -14.73
CA SER A 30 25.23 -25.33 -14.89
C SER A 30 24.91 -26.06 -13.57
N ALA A 31 24.01 -27.03 -13.62
CA ALA A 31 23.68 -27.83 -12.46
C ALA A 31 24.76 -28.88 -12.16
N LEU A 32 24.69 -29.50 -10.98
CA LEU A 32 25.58 -30.59 -10.55
C LEU A 32 25.59 -31.82 -11.50
N VAL A 33 24.62 -31.93 -12.42
CA VAL A 33 24.52 -33.03 -13.39
C VAL A 33 24.87 -32.51 -14.79
N PRO A 34 25.81 -33.14 -15.52
CA PRO A 34 26.14 -32.76 -16.89
C PRO A 34 24.90 -32.78 -17.79
N GLY A 35 24.60 -31.65 -18.44
CA GLY A 35 23.47 -31.53 -19.37
C GLY A 35 22.16 -30.98 -18.77
N PHE A 36 22.08 -30.76 -17.45
CA PHE A 36 20.94 -30.08 -16.82
C PHE A 36 21.29 -28.62 -16.51
N ILE A 37 20.50 -27.70 -17.06
CA ILE A 37 20.71 -26.26 -16.92
C ILE A 37 19.56 -25.70 -16.08
N ILE A 38 19.89 -24.96 -15.03
CA ILE A 38 18.89 -24.31 -14.16
C ILE A 38 18.66 -22.89 -14.67
N ALA A 39 17.49 -22.67 -15.27
CA ALA A 39 17.02 -21.34 -15.67
C ALA A 39 16.38 -20.60 -14.49
N LEU A 40 16.55 -19.27 -14.47
CA LEU A 40 15.97 -18.40 -13.43
C LEU A 40 14.49 -18.04 -13.70
N SER A 41 13.99 -18.27 -14.91
CA SER A 41 12.60 -17.97 -15.30
C SER A 41 11.52 -18.67 -14.44
N PRO A 42 11.67 -19.94 -14.01
CA PRO A 42 10.63 -20.59 -13.20
C PRO A 42 10.65 -20.13 -11.73
N LEU A 43 11.62 -19.31 -11.33
CA LEU A 43 11.57 -18.57 -10.06
C LEU A 43 10.65 -17.35 -10.16
N ILE A 44 10.68 -16.66 -11.31
CA ILE A 44 9.97 -15.40 -11.54
C ILE A 44 8.51 -15.63 -11.96
N LEU A 45 8.25 -16.65 -12.79
CA LEU A 45 6.92 -16.94 -13.32
C LEU A 45 5.84 -17.16 -12.22
N PRO A 46 6.08 -17.94 -11.14
CA PRO A 46 5.12 -18.07 -10.04
C PRO A 46 4.86 -16.74 -9.32
N ILE A 47 5.89 -15.90 -9.13
CA ILE A 47 5.76 -14.60 -8.47
C ILE A 47 4.78 -13.72 -9.26
N PHE A 48 4.93 -13.65 -10.58
CA PHE A 48 3.98 -12.93 -11.44
C PHE A 48 2.57 -13.51 -11.37
N LEU A 49 2.42 -14.84 -11.42
CA LEU A 49 1.10 -15.48 -11.31
C LEU A 49 0.42 -15.22 -9.96
N TYR A 50 1.18 -15.14 -8.86
CA TYR A 50 0.67 -14.87 -7.52
C TYR A 50 0.11 -13.44 -7.38
N PHE A 51 0.82 -12.43 -7.91
CA PHE A 51 0.37 -11.03 -7.81
C PHE A 51 -0.64 -10.62 -8.90
N ASN A 52 -0.79 -11.42 -9.96
CA ASN A 52 -1.68 -11.13 -11.08
C ASN A 52 -2.78 -12.20 -11.21
N THR A 53 -3.51 -12.44 -10.12
CA THR A 53 -4.61 -13.41 -10.03
C THR A 53 -5.78 -13.12 -10.97
N ASP A 54 -5.83 -11.95 -11.60
CA ASP A 54 -6.85 -11.56 -12.58
C ASP A 54 -6.49 -11.95 -14.03
N LEU A 55 -5.24 -12.38 -14.28
CA LEU A 55 -4.77 -12.74 -15.61
C LEU A 55 -4.98 -14.22 -15.89
N ASN A 56 -5.55 -14.53 -17.05
CA ASN A 56 -5.58 -15.90 -17.54
C ASN A 56 -4.13 -16.38 -17.77
N PRO A 57 -3.71 -17.53 -17.20
CA PRO A 57 -2.35 -18.02 -17.33
C PRO A 57 -1.97 -18.39 -18.77
N ILE A 58 -2.93 -18.85 -19.58
CA ILE A 58 -2.68 -19.33 -20.95
C ILE A 58 -2.05 -18.24 -21.85
N PRO A 59 -2.66 -17.05 -22.02
CA PRO A 59 -2.07 -16.01 -22.86
C PRO A 59 -0.70 -15.58 -22.35
N LEU A 60 -0.51 -15.46 -21.02
CA LEU A 60 0.79 -15.13 -20.43
C LEU A 60 1.85 -16.17 -20.81
N THR A 61 1.59 -17.45 -20.55
CA THR A 61 2.56 -18.52 -20.84
C THR A 61 2.81 -18.71 -22.33
N LEU A 62 1.81 -18.45 -23.18
CA LEU A 62 1.96 -18.54 -24.64
C LEU A 62 2.80 -17.38 -25.18
N THR A 63 2.62 -16.17 -24.66
CA THR A 63 3.50 -15.04 -25.00
C THR A 63 4.94 -15.28 -24.54
N VAL A 64 5.14 -15.84 -23.33
CA VAL A 64 6.47 -16.23 -22.85
C VAL A 64 7.07 -17.33 -23.73
N ALA A 65 6.28 -18.34 -24.11
CA ALA A 65 6.70 -19.44 -24.97
C ALA A 65 7.14 -18.96 -26.35
N VAL A 66 6.62 -17.84 -26.86
CA VAL A 66 7.10 -17.23 -28.12
C VAL A 66 8.32 -16.35 -27.87
N ALA A 67 8.33 -15.56 -26.79
CA ALA A 67 9.40 -14.61 -26.51
C ALA A 67 10.72 -15.28 -26.12
N SER A 68 10.69 -16.30 -25.27
CA SER A 68 11.90 -16.98 -24.75
C SER A 68 12.78 -17.59 -25.85
N PRO A 69 12.23 -18.32 -26.84
CA PRO A 69 12.92 -18.73 -28.07
C PRO A 69 13.67 -17.63 -28.81
N VAL A 70 13.08 -16.44 -28.93
CA VAL A 70 13.67 -15.33 -29.67
C VAL A 70 14.95 -14.87 -28.99
N PHE A 71 14.92 -14.68 -27.67
CA PHE A 71 16.11 -14.32 -26.90
C PHE A 71 17.17 -15.42 -26.95
N ARG A 72 16.76 -16.69 -26.84
CA ARG A 72 17.67 -17.84 -26.86
C ARG A 72 18.34 -18.02 -28.22
N GLY A 73 17.57 -17.88 -29.31
CA GLY A 73 18.07 -17.92 -30.67
C GLY A 73 19.09 -16.82 -30.96
N ILE A 74 18.83 -15.58 -30.50
CA ILE A 74 19.79 -14.47 -30.62
C ILE A 74 21.10 -14.78 -29.90
N LEU A 75 21.04 -15.27 -28.65
CA LEU A 75 22.24 -15.62 -27.89
C LEU A 75 23.05 -16.76 -28.54
N MET A 76 22.37 -17.79 -29.03
CA MET A 76 23.03 -18.91 -29.72
C MET A 76 23.68 -18.48 -31.04
N LEU A 77 23.05 -17.59 -31.82
CA LEU A 77 23.63 -17.02 -33.04
C LEU A 77 24.91 -16.22 -32.75
N VAL A 78 24.91 -15.42 -31.67
CA VAL A 78 26.08 -14.64 -31.25
C VAL A 78 27.22 -15.53 -30.76
N SER A 79 26.90 -16.67 -30.12
CA SER A 79 27.90 -17.58 -29.56
C SER A 79 28.70 -18.39 -30.60
N GLN A 80 28.31 -18.41 -31.88
CA GLN A 80 28.96 -19.10 -33.02
C GLN A 80 29.32 -20.59 -32.84
N GLN A 81 28.86 -21.26 -31.79
CA GLN A 81 29.32 -22.62 -31.42
C GLN A 81 28.28 -23.74 -31.61
N SER A 82 27.12 -23.47 -32.20
CA SER A 82 26.00 -24.42 -32.24
C SER A 82 25.58 -24.82 -33.65
N SER A 83 25.32 -26.11 -33.89
CA SER A 83 24.76 -26.56 -35.16
C SER A 83 23.29 -26.10 -35.30
N PRO A 84 22.79 -25.82 -36.51
CA PRO A 84 21.40 -25.39 -36.70
C PRO A 84 20.36 -26.35 -36.10
N GLN A 85 20.64 -27.66 -36.13
CA GLN A 85 19.78 -28.69 -35.58
C GLN A 85 19.69 -28.64 -34.05
N GLN A 86 20.80 -28.34 -33.37
CA GLN A 86 20.82 -28.18 -31.91
C GLN A 86 20.02 -26.95 -31.49
N ILE A 87 20.18 -25.83 -32.21
CA ILE A 87 19.42 -24.59 -31.94
C ILE A 87 17.91 -24.86 -32.00
N TRP A 88 17.45 -25.58 -33.03
CA TRP A 88 16.05 -25.97 -33.17
C TRP A 88 15.55 -26.83 -32.00
N LEU A 89 16.31 -27.83 -31.59
CA LEU A 89 15.93 -28.75 -30.51
C LEU A 89 15.79 -28.03 -29.16
N TYR A 90 16.77 -27.19 -28.79
CA TYR A 90 16.74 -26.42 -27.54
C TYR A 90 15.61 -25.39 -27.53
N THR A 91 15.36 -24.77 -28.67
CA THR A 91 14.28 -23.78 -28.81
C THR A 91 12.92 -24.44 -28.64
N TRP A 92 12.70 -25.59 -29.26
CA TRP A 92 11.46 -26.34 -29.15
C TRP A 92 11.20 -26.83 -27.71
N ALA A 93 12.23 -27.35 -27.04
CA ALA A 93 12.13 -27.81 -25.66
C ALA A 93 11.72 -26.66 -24.70
N ASP A 94 12.28 -25.46 -24.89
CA ASP A 94 11.96 -24.26 -24.10
C ASP A 94 10.51 -23.80 -24.32
N MET A 95 10.00 -23.82 -25.56
CA MET A 95 8.58 -23.53 -25.84
C MET A 95 7.66 -24.51 -25.12
N ALA A 96 8.01 -25.80 -25.19
CA ALA A 96 7.23 -26.89 -24.65
C ALA A 96 7.14 -26.81 -23.12
N PHE A 97 8.22 -26.36 -22.45
CA PHE A 97 8.24 -26.06 -21.02
C PHE A 97 7.14 -25.08 -20.62
N TYR A 98 7.10 -23.88 -21.21
CA TYR A 98 6.15 -22.84 -20.81
C TYR A 98 4.70 -23.20 -21.16
N ILE A 99 4.48 -23.86 -22.29
CA ILE A 99 3.14 -24.34 -22.68
C ILE A 99 2.64 -25.37 -21.65
N MET A 100 3.47 -26.35 -21.30
CA MET A 100 3.10 -27.36 -20.29
C MET A 100 2.84 -26.71 -18.93
N TYR A 101 3.71 -25.79 -18.52
CA TYR A 101 3.55 -25.04 -17.28
C TYR A 101 2.18 -24.35 -17.21
N GLY A 102 1.81 -23.63 -18.27
CA GLY A 102 0.54 -22.91 -18.37
C GLY A 102 -0.69 -23.83 -18.35
N LEU A 103 -0.62 -24.97 -19.03
CA LEU A 103 -1.72 -25.96 -19.06
C LEU A 103 -1.96 -26.57 -17.67
N ILE A 104 -0.90 -27.00 -16.99
CA ILE A 104 -1.00 -27.56 -15.63
C ILE A 104 -1.59 -26.50 -14.68
N TYR A 105 -1.08 -25.26 -14.74
CA TYR A 105 -1.54 -24.19 -13.87
C TYR A 105 -3.01 -23.83 -14.12
N TYR A 106 -3.41 -23.75 -15.40
CA TYR A 106 -4.78 -23.46 -15.79
C TYR A 106 -5.76 -24.51 -15.25
N TRP A 107 -5.42 -25.79 -15.37
CA TRP A 107 -6.33 -26.87 -15.01
C TRP A 107 -6.42 -27.09 -13.50
N PHE A 108 -5.31 -27.02 -12.77
CA PHE A 108 -5.26 -27.33 -11.34
C PHE A 108 -5.57 -26.13 -10.44
N TYR A 109 -5.22 -24.90 -10.82
CA TYR A 109 -5.42 -23.71 -9.99
C TYR A 109 -6.51 -22.78 -10.54
N TRP A 110 -6.37 -22.32 -11.79
CA TRP A 110 -7.28 -21.32 -12.35
C TRP A 110 -8.73 -21.82 -12.46
N ARG A 111 -8.95 -23.02 -13.02
CA ARG A 111 -10.29 -23.58 -13.22
C ARG A 111 -11.00 -23.94 -11.90
N ARG A 112 -10.25 -24.31 -10.86
CA ARG A 112 -10.81 -24.68 -9.55
C ARG A 112 -11.30 -23.47 -8.74
N GLY A 113 -10.77 -22.27 -8.99
CA GLY A 113 -11.14 -21.05 -8.27
C GLY A 113 -10.81 -21.08 -6.76
N SER A 114 -9.96 -22.01 -6.31
CA SER A 114 -9.56 -22.15 -4.91
C SER A 114 -8.25 -21.41 -4.63
N TRP A 115 -8.36 -20.17 -4.16
CA TRP A 115 -7.25 -19.23 -3.93
C TRP A 115 -6.63 -19.38 -2.54
N ASN A 116 -6.01 -20.54 -2.26
CA ASN A 116 -5.27 -20.74 -1.02
C ASN A 116 -3.76 -20.84 -1.31
N ASN A 117 -2.94 -20.34 -0.37
CA ASN A 117 -1.48 -20.36 -0.52
C ASN A 117 -0.93 -21.79 -0.61
N ALA A 118 -1.56 -22.74 0.08
CA ALA A 118 -1.20 -24.16 0.00
C ALA A 118 -1.54 -24.78 -1.36
N THR A 119 -2.72 -24.47 -1.93
CA THR A 119 -3.11 -24.99 -3.25
C THR A 119 -2.27 -24.36 -4.36
N PHE A 120 -1.90 -23.09 -4.21
CA PHE A 120 -0.93 -22.42 -5.07
C PHE A 120 0.43 -23.13 -5.03
N PHE A 121 1.01 -23.32 -3.84
CA PHE A 121 2.31 -24.00 -3.69
C PHE A 121 2.34 -25.38 -4.35
N VAL A 122 1.35 -26.23 -4.06
CA VAL A 122 1.27 -27.57 -4.65
C VAL A 122 1.15 -27.50 -6.18
N THR A 123 0.37 -26.56 -6.70
CA THR A 123 0.23 -26.40 -8.16
C THR A 123 1.54 -25.98 -8.80
N ILE A 124 2.29 -25.04 -8.21
CA ILE A 124 3.58 -24.61 -8.76
C ILE A 124 4.60 -25.75 -8.77
N VAL A 125 4.63 -26.59 -7.73
CA VAL A 125 5.50 -27.80 -7.71
C VAL A 125 5.14 -28.72 -8.88
N LEU A 126 3.84 -28.96 -9.11
CA LEU A 126 3.39 -29.80 -10.23
C LEU A 126 3.71 -29.18 -11.59
N CYS A 127 3.57 -27.86 -11.74
CA CYS A 127 3.92 -27.13 -12.95
C CYS A 127 5.42 -27.24 -13.25
N ASP A 128 6.28 -26.90 -12.28
CA ASP A 128 7.74 -26.92 -12.48
C ASP A 128 8.22 -28.36 -12.73
N TYR A 129 7.75 -29.34 -11.96
CA TYR A 129 8.10 -30.74 -12.18
C TYR A 129 7.64 -31.26 -13.55
N GLY A 130 6.37 -31.04 -13.92
CA GLY A 130 5.81 -31.52 -15.19
C GLY A 130 6.43 -30.86 -16.42
N ALA A 131 6.70 -29.55 -16.34
CA ALA A 131 7.32 -28.81 -17.42
C ALA A 131 8.80 -29.22 -17.63
N ASN A 132 9.59 -29.33 -16.55
CA ASN A 132 10.98 -29.80 -16.65
C ASN A 132 11.05 -31.25 -17.15
N LEU A 133 10.11 -32.10 -16.75
CA LEU A 133 10.06 -33.48 -17.22
C LEU A 133 9.86 -33.56 -18.74
N LEU A 134 8.94 -32.75 -19.27
CA LEU A 134 8.70 -32.65 -20.70
C LEU A 134 9.92 -32.10 -21.45
N GLU A 135 10.51 -31.01 -20.96
CA GLU A 135 11.70 -30.38 -21.56
C GLU A 135 12.85 -31.39 -21.70
N VAL A 136 13.19 -32.10 -20.61
CA VAL A 136 14.26 -33.09 -20.65
C VAL A 136 13.90 -34.29 -21.54
N SER A 137 12.64 -34.72 -21.54
CA SER A 137 12.20 -35.81 -22.42
C SER A 137 12.40 -35.45 -23.90
N ILE A 138 12.18 -34.20 -24.28
CA ILE A 138 12.43 -33.69 -25.64
C ILE A 138 13.93 -33.68 -25.94
N LEU A 139 14.76 -33.16 -25.03
CA LEU A 139 16.22 -33.07 -25.22
C LEU A 139 16.87 -34.46 -25.33
N ASN A 140 16.40 -35.43 -24.55
CA ASN A 140 16.90 -36.81 -24.55
C ASN A 140 16.20 -37.72 -25.57
N HIS A 141 15.45 -37.18 -26.53
CA HIS A 141 14.79 -37.95 -27.59
C HIS A 141 13.89 -39.08 -27.04
N TRP A 142 13.18 -38.81 -25.93
CA TRP A 142 12.28 -39.75 -25.25
C TRP A 142 12.94 -41.00 -24.67
N GLN A 143 14.27 -41.01 -24.57
CA GLN A 143 14.96 -42.05 -23.82
C GLN A 143 14.72 -41.82 -22.33
N VAL A 144 14.17 -42.84 -21.66
CA VAL A 144 13.82 -42.76 -20.24
C VAL A 144 15.12 -42.75 -19.42
N PRO A 145 15.41 -41.66 -18.70
CA PRO A 145 16.59 -41.61 -17.83
C PRO A 145 16.38 -42.48 -16.59
N ASN A 146 17.48 -42.78 -15.87
CA ASN A 146 17.42 -43.58 -14.64
C ASN A 146 16.49 -42.96 -13.57
N LEU A 147 15.96 -43.79 -12.66
CA LEU A 147 15.09 -43.34 -11.57
C LEU A 147 15.71 -42.25 -10.69
N ASP A 148 17.03 -42.23 -10.52
CA ASP A 148 17.72 -41.21 -9.74
C ASP A 148 17.67 -39.82 -10.41
N PHE A 149 17.57 -39.78 -11.73
CA PHE A 149 17.40 -38.52 -12.47
C PHE A 149 16.04 -37.87 -12.19
N PHE A 150 14.97 -38.66 -12.13
CA PHE A 150 13.63 -38.18 -11.74
C PHE A 150 13.63 -37.60 -10.32
N LYS A 151 14.33 -38.24 -9.37
CA LYS A 151 14.46 -37.74 -8.00
C LYS A 151 15.19 -36.40 -7.96
N ILE A 152 16.26 -36.24 -8.75
CA ILE A 152 17.02 -34.98 -8.82
C ILE A 152 16.15 -33.86 -9.40
N ILE A 153 15.43 -34.09 -10.50
CA ILE A 153 14.51 -33.10 -11.07
C ILE A 153 13.46 -32.68 -10.04
N PHE A 154 12.85 -33.65 -9.36
CA PHE A 154 11.85 -33.36 -8.34
C PHE A 154 12.43 -32.54 -7.17
N ALA A 155 13.62 -32.90 -6.68
CA ALA A 155 14.28 -32.17 -5.60
C ALA A 155 14.62 -30.72 -5.99
N VAL A 156 15.12 -30.51 -7.21
CA VAL A 156 15.41 -29.17 -7.72
C VAL A 156 14.12 -28.36 -7.92
N ALA A 157 13.07 -28.98 -8.46
CA ALA A 157 11.77 -28.32 -8.63
C ALA A 157 11.16 -27.90 -7.29
N LEU A 158 11.27 -28.76 -6.27
CA LEU A 158 10.79 -28.46 -4.92
C LEU A 158 11.55 -27.29 -4.30
N LEU A 159 12.90 -27.30 -4.34
CA LEU A 159 13.72 -26.23 -3.78
C LEU A 159 13.42 -24.89 -4.47
N ARG A 160 13.31 -24.89 -5.80
CA ARG A 160 13.02 -23.69 -6.59
C ARG A 160 11.62 -23.14 -6.30
N THR A 161 10.63 -24.02 -6.20
CA THR A 161 9.26 -23.63 -5.85
C THR A 161 9.20 -23.06 -4.43
N LEU A 162 9.91 -23.66 -3.49
CA LEU A 162 10.06 -23.14 -2.13
C LEU A 162 10.67 -21.73 -2.14
N ALA A 163 11.77 -21.52 -2.85
CA ALA A 163 12.39 -20.20 -2.98
C ALA A 163 11.43 -19.16 -3.59
N SER A 164 10.73 -19.51 -4.67
CA SER A 164 9.77 -18.62 -5.33
C SER A 164 8.60 -18.25 -4.42
N CYS A 165 8.02 -19.24 -3.73
CA CYS A 165 6.90 -19.01 -2.82
C CYS A 165 7.31 -18.24 -1.57
N LEU A 166 8.51 -18.47 -1.02
CA LEU A 166 9.05 -17.68 0.09
C LEU A 166 9.20 -16.21 -0.30
N LEU A 167 9.70 -15.93 -1.50
CA LEU A 167 9.80 -14.56 -2.02
C LEU A 167 8.42 -13.92 -2.22
N ALA A 168 7.48 -14.63 -2.85
CA ALA A 168 6.13 -14.11 -3.11
C ALA A 168 5.34 -13.86 -1.82
N PHE A 169 5.28 -14.85 -0.93
CA PHE A 169 4.54 -14.74 0.33
C PHE A 169 5.23 -13.79 1.30
N GLY A 170 6.56 -13.81 1.37
CA GLY A 170 7.35 -12.89 2.17
C GLY A 170 7.09 -11.44 1.76
N TYR A 171 7.20 -11.13 0.46
CA TYR A 171 6.90 -9.79 -0.05
C TYR A 171 5.47 -9.35 0.27
N HIS A 172 4.48 -10.23 0.07
CA HIS A 172 3.08 -9.93 0.37
C HIS A 172 2.87 -9.62 1.86
N TYR A 173 3.48 -10.41 2.75
CA TYR A 173 3.41 -10.20 4.19
C TYR A 173 4.07 -8.88 4.60
N PHE A 174 5.27 -8.59 4.09
CA PHE A 174 5.94 -7.31 4.36
C PHE A 174 5.12 -6.13 3.86
N ALA A 175 4.56 -6.21 2.64
CA ALA A 175 3.71 -5.16 2.10
C ALA A 175 2.45 -4.92 2.95
N LEU A 176 1.86 -5.99 3.49
CA LEU A 176 0.73 -5.89 4.41
C LEU A 176 1.12 -5.19 5.72
N LEU A 177 2.26 -5.57 6.31
CA LEU A 177 2.79 -4.96 7.53
C LEU A 177 3.05 -3.46 7.35
N LEU A 178 3.74 -3.10 6.25
CA LEU A 178 3.99 -1.71 5.86
C LEU A 178 2.70 -0.92 5.66
N ARG A 179 1.65 -1.55 5.12
CA ARG A 179 0.34 -0.90 4.94
C ARG A 179 -0.36 -0.67 6.28
N LEU A 180 -0.24 -1.59 7.22
CA LEU A 180 -0.79 -1.43 8.57
C LEU A 180 -0.15 -0.22 9.28
N GLU A 181 1.17 -0.09 9.19
CA GLU A 181 1.92 1.00 9.79
C GLU A 181 1.53 2.37 9.19
N ARG A 182 1.34 2.44 7.87
CA ARG A 182 0.83 3.66 7.21
C ARG A 182 -0.58 4.03 7.64
N HIS A 183 -1.45 3.05 7.85
CA HIS A 183 -2.82 3.30 8.33
C HIS A 183 -2.82 3.84 9.76
N GLU A 184 -1.95 3.31 10.63
CA GLU A 184 -1.79 3.81 12.00
C GLU A 184 -1.32 5.28 12.00
N GLN A 185 -0.33 5.62 11.16
CA GLN A 185 0.13 7.01 11.02
C GLN A 185 -0.97 7.95 10.52
N GLN A 186 -1.69 7.56 9.46
CA GLN A 186 -2.81 8.36 8.92
C GLN A 186 -3.92 8.57 9.97
N TYR A 187 -4.17 7.55 10.79
CA TYR A 187 -5.13 7.65 11.89
C TYR A 187 -4.69 8.66 12.95
N TYR A 188 -3.41 8.68 13.32
CA TYR A 188 -2.86 9.67 14.27
C TYR A 188 -2.90 11.10 13.71
N ASP A 189 -2.56 11.28 12.43
CA ASP A 189 -2.66 12.59 11.76
C ASP A 189 -4.13 13.09 11.74
N PHE A 190 -5.08 12.18 11.48
CA PHE A 190 -6.50 12.49 11.56
C PHE A 190 -6.95 12.91 12.97
N ILE A 191 -6.48 12.21 14.01
CA ILE A 191 -6.81 12.58 15.40
C ILE A 191 -6.31 13.98 15.74
N MET A 192 -5.07 14.30 15.37
CA MET A 192 -4.52 15.64 15.59
C MET A 192 -5.31 16.72 14.85
N ALA A 193 -5.65 16.49 13.59
CA ALA A 193 -6.47 17.42 12.80
C ALA A 193 -7.87 17.61 13.43
N ALA A 194 -8.52 16.53 13.84
CA ALA A 194 -9.84 16.58 14.47
C ALA A 194 -9.79 17.28 15.84
N ALA A 195 -8.75 17.05 16.65
CA ALA A 195 -8.53 17.75 17.91
C ALA A 195 -8.31 19.27 17.70
N SER A 196 -7.54 19.65 16.68
CA SER A 196 -7.35 21.05 16.30
C SER A 196 -8.67 21.69 15.88
N VAL A 197 -9.46 21.03 15.04
CA VAL A 197 -10.77 21.55 14.60
C VAL A 197 -11.75 21.67 15.77
N LYS A 198 -11.78 20.69 16.68
CA LYS A 198 -12.62 20.76 17.89
C LYS A 198 -12.24 21.96 18.77
N ASN A 199 -10.94 22.26 18.88
CA ASN A 199 -10.44 23.43 19.58
C ASN A 199 -10.91 24.73 18.91
N GLU A 200 -10.78 24.84 17.58
CA GLU A 200 -11.27 26.00 16.83
C GLU A 200 -12.79 26.17 17.00
N LEU A 201 -13.57 25.10 16.88
CA LEU A 201 -15.02 25.15 17.12
C LEU A 201 -15.37 25.63 18.53
N TYR A 202 -14.58 25.26 19.54
CA TYR A 202 -14.76 25.75 20.91
C TYR A 202 -14.50 27.26 21.01
N PHE A 203 -13.41 27.76 20.43
CA PHE A 203 -13.13 29.21 20.39
C PHE A 203 -14.16 29.98 19.56
N MET A 204 -14.64 29.38 18.48
CA MET A 204 -15.74 29.94 17.68
C MET A 204 -17.01 30.07 18.54
N GLN A 205 -17.40 29.03 19.27
CA GLN A 205 -18.55 29.08 20.16
C GLN A 205 -18.42 30.22 21.19
N LYS A 206 -17.22 30.42 21.74
CA LYS A 206 -16.94 31.55 22.64
C LYS A 206 -17.12 32.90 21.94
N ASN A 207 -16.59 33.08 20.72
CA ASN A 207 -16.71 34.33 19.97
C ASN A 207 -18.16 34.68 19.62
N VAL A 208 -19.05 33.70 19.42
CA VAL A 208 -20.48 33.95 19.21
C VAL A 208 -21.10 34.72 20.39
N SER A 209 -20.71 34.40 21.63
CA SER A 209 -21.21 35.10 22.82
C SER A 209 -20.73 36.57 22.88
N GLU A 210 -19.52 36.84 22.39
CA GLU A 210 -18.98 38.19 22.28
C GLU A 210 -19.72 38.99 21.20
N LEU A 211 -20.01 38.38 20.05
CA LEU A 211 -20.82 38.99 18.98
C LEU A 211 -22.23 39.35 19.50
N GLU A 212 -22.85 38.48 20.30
CA GLU A 212 -24.14 38.77 20.91
C GLU A 212 -24.09 39.99 21.83
N ARG A 213 -23.01 40.13 22.62
CA ARG A 213 -22.81 41.30 23.48
C ARG A 213 -22.64 42.58 22.67
N ILE A 214 -21.82 42.55 21.61
CA ILE A 214 -21.60 43.70 20.73
C ILE A 214 -22.91 44.11 20.04
N MET A 215 -23.65 43.14 19.51
CA MET A 215 -24.96 43.36 18.89
C MET A 215 -25.94 44.02 19.86
N LYS A 216 -26.02 43.50 21.10
CA LYS A 216 -26.88 44.06 22.14
C LYS A 216 -26.50 45.50 22.48
N ASN A 217 -25.20 45.77 22.65
CA ASN A 217 -24.72 47.12 22.96
C ASN A 217 -25.00 48.11 21.82
N ALA A 218 -24.82 47.70 20.56
CA ALA A 218 -25.16 48.51 19.40
C ALA A 218 -26.67 48.81 19.32
N TYR A 219 -27.50 47.82 19.68
CA TYR A 219 -28.95 48.00 19.76
C TYR A 219 -29.38 48.97 20.87
N LEU A 220 -28.80 48.85 22.08
CA LEU A 220 -29.05 49.79 23.18
C LEU A 220 -28.58 51.21 22.83
N LEU A 221 -27.42 51.33 22.20
CA LEU A 221 -26.90 52.63 21.73
C LEU A 221 -27.82 53.27 20.68
N ASN A 222 -28.42 52.46 19.81
CA ASN A 222 -29.43 52.95 18.87
C ASN A 222 -30.65 53.54 19.60
N ASP A 223 -31.14 52.87 20.64
CA ASP A 223 -32.29 53.30 21.45
C ASP A 223 -32.00 54.64 22.16
N GLU A 224 -30.81 54.75 22.78
CA GLU A 224 -30.35 55.98 23.45
C GLU A 224 -30.20 57.16 22.49
N LEU A 225 -29.69 56.93 21.28
CA LEU A 225 -29.44 57.97 20.28
C LEU A 225 -30.68 58.36 19.48
N GLN A 226 -31.77 57.59 19.57
CA GLN A 226 -32.97 57.80 18.75
C GLN A 226 -33.61 59.17 18.99
N VAL A 227 -33.44 59.73 20.20
CA VAL A 227 -33.97 61.03 20.62
C VAL A 227 -32.98 62.18 20.34
N VAL A 228 -31.69 61.87 20.20
CA VAL A 228 -30.61 62.88 20.10
C VAL A 228 -30.19 63.12 18.65
N ASN A 229 -29.95 62.06 17.89
CA ASN A 229 -29.50 62.14 16.51
C ASN A 229 -29.91 60.89 15.71
N HIS A 230 -30.94 61.03 14.89
CA HIS A 230 -31.47 59.95 14.04
C HIS A 230 -30.42 59.35 13.08
N ALA A 231 -29.48 60.15 12.56
CA ALA A 231 -28.45 59.64 11.67
C ALA A 231 -27.46 58.71 12.40
N THR A 232 -27.11 59.05 13.65
CA THR A 232 -26.20 58.25 14.49
C THR A 232 -26.90 57.04 15.09
N SER A 233 -28.19 57.17 15.45
CA SER A 233 -29.05 56.05 15.84
C SER A 233 -29.16 55.02 14.72
N ASN A 234 -29.51 55.44 13.49
CA ASN A 234 -29.58 54.53 12.34
C ASN A 234 -28.25 53.83 12.05
N ARG A 235 -27.10 54.49 12.30
CA ARG A 235 -25.77 53.86 12.20
C ARG A 235 -25.56 52.79 13.26
N ALA A 236 -25.95 53.03 14.51
CA ALA A 236 -25.87 52.02 15.58
C ALA A 236 -26.78 50.82 15.29
N LEU A 237 -27.97 51.04 14.73
CA LEU A 237 -28.86 49.98 14.27
C LEU A 237 -28.27 49.17 13.11
N ALA A 238 -27.62 49.85 12.16
CA ALA A 238 -26.92 49.18 11.06
C ALA A 238 -25.80 48.26 11.59
N ILE A 239 -24.99 48.73 12.55
CA ILE A 239 -23.97 47.91 13.21
C ILE A 239 -24.59 46.68 13.87
N ALA A 240 -25.70 46.83 14.60
CA ALA A 240 -26.37 45.69 15.23
C ALA A 240 -26.85 44.65 14.19
N ARG A 241 -27.39 45.10 13.06
CA ARG A 241 -27.79 44.23 11.95
C ARG A 241 -26.59 43.52 11.31
N ASP A 242 -25.51 44.26 11.03
CA ASP A 242 -24.31 43.70 10.40
C ASP A 242 -23.67 42.63 11.31
N VAL A 243 -23.63 42.87 12.63
CA VAL A 243 -23.16 41.87 13.61
C VAL A 243 -24.10 40.64 13.67
N HIS A 244 -25.41 40.83 13.50
CA HIS A 244 -26.36 39.72 13.42
C HIS A 244 -26.11 38.84 12.18
N GLU A 245 -25.84 39.44 11.03
CA GLU A 245 -25.49 38.72 9.79
C GLU A 245 -24.16 37.96 9.96
N VAL A 246 -23.13 38.61 10.50
CA VAL A 246 -21.84 37.96 10.79
C VAL A 246 -22.02 36.78 11.75
N LYS A 247 -22.82 36.92 12.81
CA LYS A 247 -23.14 35.82 13.73
C LYS A 247 -23.77 34.64 12.98
N LYS A 248 -24.72 34.90 12.08
CA LYS A 248 -25.41 33.86 11.30
C LYS A 248 -24.43 33.11 10.40
N ASP A 249 -23.56 33.82 9.69
CA ASP A 249 -22.54 33.20 8.84
C ASP A 249 -21.55 32.37 9.65
N TYR A 250 -21.13 32.88 10.80
CA TYR A 250 -20.24 32.18 11.72
C TYR A 250 -20.85 30.85 12.21
N GLN A 251 -22.13 30.86 12.58
CA GLN A 251 -22.87 29.66 12.97
C GLN A 251 -23.07 28.66 11.82
N ASN A 252 -23.17 29.12 10.57
CA ASN A 252 -23.20 28.26 9.40
C ASN A 252 -21.86 27.54 9.20
N VAL A 253 -20.75 28.26 9.30
CA VAL A 253 -19.38 27.70 9.20
C VAL A 253 -19.15 26.66 10.29
N MET A 254 -19.51 26.97 11.54
CA MET A 254 -19.40 26.02 12.65
C MET A 254 -20.18 24.73 12.40
N ARG A 255 -21.41 24.82 11.90
CA ARG A 255 -22.22 23.64 11.56
C ARG A 255 -21.58 22.80 10.45
N GLY A 256 -21.01 23.45 9.43
CA GLY A 256 -20.30 22.78 8.33
C GLY A 256 -19.05 22.04 8.80
N LEU A 257 -18.23 22.67 9.66
CA LEU A 257 -17.05 22.02 10.25
C LEU A 257 -17.46 20.89 11.20
N ALA A 258 -18.41 21.12 12.11
CA ALA A 258 -18.85 20.10 13.05
C ALA A 258 -19.34 18.84 12.32
N ALA A 259 -20.18 18.99 11.29
CA ALA A 259 -20.67 17.86 10.50
C ALA A 259 -19.56 17.05 9.81
N SER A 260 -18.42 17.67 9.49
CA SER A 260 -17.31 17.02 8.78
C SER A 260 -16.39 16.21 9.70
N PHE A 261 -16.38 16.52 11.01
CA PHE A 261 -15.49 15.89 12.00
C PHE A 261 -16.25 15.11 13.09
N THR A 262 -17.58 15.05 13.03
CA THR A 262 -18.38 14.23 13.95
C THR A 262 -18.34 12.77 13.50
N MET A 263 -17.43 11.97 14.05
CA MET A 263 -17.61 10.52 14.02
C MET A 263 -18.71 10.16 15.03
N GLU A 264 -19.88 9.72 14.54
CA GLU A 264 -21.03 9.29 15.35
C GLU A 264 -20.74 8.09 16.28
N ARG A 265 -19.55 7.50 16.22
CA ARG A 265 -19.14 6.45 17.17
C ARG A 265 -18.43 7.07 18.35
N VAL A 266 -18.94 6.75 19.55
CA VAL A 266 -18.20 6.90 20.82
C VAL A 266 -16.97 5.98 20.75
N VAL A 267 -15.90 6.46 20.12
CA VAL A 267 -14.61 5.78 20.09
C VAL A 267 -13.88 6.18 21.36
N THR A 268 -13.69 5.21 22.25
CA THR A 268 -12.86 5.37 23.43
C THR A 268 -11.40 5.12 23.06
N MET A 269 -10.47 5.88 23.65
CA MET A 269 -9.03 5.73 23.39
C MET A 269 -8.27 5.59 24.70
N ARG A 270 -7.21 4.78 24.71
CA ARG A 270 -6.35 4.66 25.91
C ARG A 270 -5.49 5.91 26.07
N LEU A 271 -5.23 6.32 27.32
CA LEU A 271 -4.35 7.46 27.61
C LEU A 271 -2.94 7.25 27.05
N THR A 272 -2.45 6.01 27.05
CA THR A 272 -1.17 5.65 26.43
C THR A 272 -1.15 5.93 24.93
N GLU A 273 -2.24 5.64 24.22
CA GLU A 273 -2.39 5.95 22.80
C GLU A 273 -2.48 7.46 22.57
N ILE A 274 -3.23 8.18 23.41
CA ILE A 274 -3.31 9.66 23.34
C ILE A 274 -1.95 10.31 23.53
N ILE A 275 -1.20 9.90 24.55
CA ILE A 275 0.15 10.44 24.81
C ILE A 275 1.06 10.15 23.62
N ARG A 276 1.06 8.92 23.10
CA ARG A 276 1.83 8.54 21.92
C ARG A 276 1.48 9.40 20.69
N VAL A 277 0.20 9.67 20.44
CA VAL A 277 -0.23 10.56 19.33
C VAL A 277 0.38 11.95 19.47
N VAL A 278 0.25 12.55 20.65
CA VAL A 278 0.69 13.92 20.88
C VAL A 278 2.21 14.03 20.87
N THR A 279 2.93 13.08 21.48
CA THR A 279 4.40 13.13 21.54
C THR A 279 5.06 12.80 20.20
N GLU A 280 4.53 11.87 19.42
CA GLU A 280 5.00 11.61 18.06
C GLU A 280 4.83 12.85 17.18
N TYR A 281 3.68 13.53 17.28
CA TYR A 281 3.46 14.79 16.56
C TYR A 281 4.44 15.88 17.02
N ALA A 282 4.64 16.05 18.32
CA ALA A 282 5.60 17.02 18.86
C ALA A 282 7.04 16.72 18.44
N ARG A 283 7.46 15.45 18.41
CA ARG A 283 8.79 15.02 17.93
C ARG A 283 9.01 15.40 16.46
N ARG A 284 8.00 15.24 15.59
CA ARG A 284 8.08 15.70 14.19
C ARG A 284 8.29 17.21 14.12
N VAL A 285 7.55 17.99 14.92
CA VAL A 285 7.72 19.44 14.98
C VAL A 285 9.10 19.85 15.49
N ILE A 286 9.64 19.17 16.51
CA ILE A 286 11.00 19.38 17.02
C ILE A 286 12.03 19.14 15.91
N PHE A 287 11.88 18.05 15.16
CA PHE A 287 12.76 17.71 14.04
C PHE A 287 12.67 18.77 12.92
N ASP A 288 11.47 19.14 12.50
CA ASP A 288 11.24 20.10 11.41
C ASP A 288 11.74 21.51 11.77
N ARG A 289 11.60 21.92 13.04
CA ARG A 289 12.07 23.21 13.55
C ARG A 289 13.53 23.17 14.05
N GLN A 290 14.19 22.01 14.01
CA GLN A 290 15.55 21.80 14.52
C GLN A 290 15.76 22.27 15.97
N LEU A 291 14.77 22.00 16.83
CA LEU A 291 14.82 22.37 18.25
C LEU A 291 15.63 21.35 19.06
N ASP A 292 16.43 21.82 20.02
CA ASP A 292 17.16 20.95 20.96
C ASP A 292 16.27 20.63 22.19
N VAL A 293 15.21 19.86 21.97
CA VAL A 293 14.21 19.50 23.00
C VAL A 293 14.03 17.99 23.03
N VAL A 294 14.06 17.40 24.23
CA VAL A 294 13.84 15.97 24.46
C VAL A 294 12.52 15.76 25.22
N ILE A 295 11.62 14.96 24.64
CA ILE A 295 10.35 14.58 25.26
C ILE A 295 10.50 13.22 25.96
N GLN A 296 10.26 13.19 27.27
CA GLN A 296 10.21 11.97 28.07
C GLN A 296 8.78 11.69 28.53
N GLU A 297 8.35 10.43 28.40
CA GLU A 297 7.01 9.96 28.74
C GLU A 297 7.09 9.03 29.95
N LYS A 298 6.30 9.32 31.00
CA LYS A 298 6.11 8.42 32.13
C LYS A 298 4.62 8.28 32.42
N ILE A 299 4.08 7.09 32.22
CA ILE A 299 2.65 6.79 32.36
C ILE A 299 2.49 5.70 33.41
N GLU A 300 1.68 5.97 34.42
CA GLU A 300 1.34 5.00 35.47
C GLU A 300 -0.16 4.70 35.37
N GLY A 301 -0.50 3.47 34.96
CA GLY A 301 -1.88 2.97 34.86
C GLY A 301 -2.48 2.95 33.45
N GLU A 302 -3.57 2.20 33.28
CA GLU A 302 -4.37 2.15 32.05
C GLU A 302 -5.68 2.92 32.24
N LEU A 303 -5.77 4.12 31.66
CA LEU A 303 -6.98 4.92 31.64
C LEU A 303 -7.59 4.90 30.24
N VAL A 304 -8.91 4.74 30.15
CA VAL A 304 -9.67 4.82 28.90
C VAL A 304 -10.47 6.12 28.90
N ILE A 305 -10.29 6.93 27.85
CA ILE A 305 -10.88 8.26 27.72
C ILE A 305 -11.91 8.25 26.60
N VAL A 306 -13.13 8.70 26.94
CA VAL A 306 -14.24 8.85 25.99
C VAL A 306 -14.05 10.11 25.14
N GLU A 307 -13.79 11.25 25.77
CA GLU A 307 -13.57 12.54 25.09
C GLU A 307 -12.10 12.75 24.67
N HIS A 308 -11.53 11.79 23.96
CA HIS A 308 -10.11 11.75 23.65
C HIS A 308 -9.60 13.00 22.91
N TYR A 309 -10.41 13.59 22.01
CA TYR A 309 -10.04 14.85 21.33
C TYR A 309 -9.76 16.01 22.29
N ALA A 310 -10.52 16.14 23.39
CA ALA A 310 -10.30 17.23 24.34
C ALA A 310 -8.94 17.07 25.05
N VAL A 311 -8.60 15.84 25.43
CA VAL A 311 -7.31 15.53 26.07
C VAL A 311 -6.15 15.74 25.10
N VAL A 312 -6.29 15.31 23.84
CA VAL A 312 -5.31 15.58 22.78
C VAL A 312 -5.06 17.09 22.64
N THR A 313 -6.12 17.90 22.56
CA THR A 313 -6.00 19.37 22.47
C THR A 313 -5.27 19.96 23.67
N ILE A 314 -5.65 19.58 24.89
CA ILE A 314 -5.03 20.11 26.12
C ILE A 314 -3.53 19.77 26.14
N LEU A 315 -3.19 18.50 25.93
CA LEU A 315 -1.80 18.04 25.96
C LEU A 315 -0.97 18.69 24.85
N SER A 316 -1.52 18.80 23.64
CA SER A 316 -0.83 19.42 22.50
C SER A 316 -0.51 20.89 22.78
N ASN A 317 -1.49 21.65 23.30
CA ASN A 317 -1.28 23.05 23.65
C ASN A 317 -0.23 23.22 24.76
N LEU A 318 -0.26 22.36 25.79
CA LEU A 318 0.74 22.41 26.86
C LEU A 318 2.15 22.09 26.35
N ILE A 319 2.29 21.07 25.51
CA ILE A 319 3.58 20.67 24.93
C ILE A 319 4.11 21.77 24.00
N PHE A 320 3.30 22.29 23.09
CA PHE A 320 3.74 23.35 22.18
C PHE A 320 4.06 24.65 22.88
N ASN A 321 3.26 25.07 23.86
CA ASN A 321 3.59 26.24 24.67
C ASN A 321 4.92 26.05 25.41
N SER A 322 5.19 24.83 25.91
CA SER A 322 6.47 24.52 26.57
C SER A 322 7.64 24.55 25.59
N MET A 323 7.47 24.01 24.38
CA MET A 323 8.49 24.05 23.32
C MET A 323 8.79 25.49 22.89
N ASP A 324 7.76 26.29 22.65
CA ASP A 324 7.92 27.69 22.23
C ASP A 324 8.63 28.49 23.33
N ALA A 325 8.29 28.27 24.61
CA ALA A 325 8.95 28.91 25.75
C ALA A 325 10.43 28.53 25.93
N LEU A 326 10.83 27.32 25.53
CA LEU A 326 12.23 26.88 25.55
C LEU A 326 13.03 27.37 24.34
N SER A 327 12.35 27.73 23.25
CA SER A 327 12.97 28.25 22.02
C SER A 327 13.17 29.77 21.99
N GLN A 328 12.59 30.48 22.97
CA GLN A 328 12.86 31.89 23.27
C GLN A 328 14.09 32.03 24.14
#